data_AF-A0A0N1D4D5-F1
#
_entry.id   AF-A0A0N1D4D5-F1
#
_cell.length_a   1.000
_cell.length_b   1.000
_cell.length_c   1.000
_cell.angle_alpha   90.00
_cell.angle_beta   90.00
_cell.angle_gamma   90.00
#
_symmetry.space_group_name_H-M   'P 1'
#
loop_
_entity.id
_entity.type
_entity.pdbx_description
1 polymer ?
#
loop_
_entity_poly.entity_id
_entity_poly.type
_entity_poly.pdbx_seq_one_letter_code
_entity_poly.pdbx_strand_id
1 'polypeptide(L)'
;MTEATGDASSAGLPETTDAIALPGAWNRSELERLGFTGFVPLVGMDRSLPPRRHGVYVVLYESEERPAFLASNVITKRMPYDPVHLEGKWLMGAYVVYIGKAEGREGLHTRVGAFSRQAENHSGGRALWQLDIAGDLLVAWLETPGKSALAVEQSYLRAFKAEYGSYPFANRRG
;
A
#
# COMPACT_ATOMS: atom_id res chain seq x y z
N MET A 1 6.97 -39.20 53.38
CA MET A 1 5.88 -39.78 52.58
C MET A 1 4.60 -39.25 53.19
N THR A 2 3.89 -38.29 52.61
CA THR A 2 3.34 -38.34 51.25
C THR A 2 3.16 -36.91 50.72
N GLU A 3 3.54 -36.69 49.47
CA GLU A 3 3.32 -35.47 48.69
C GLU A 3 1.83 -35.35 48.30
N ALA A 4 1.34 -34.12 48.20
CA ALA A 4 0.19 -33.80 47.34
C ALA A 4 0.35 -32.37 46.81
N THR A 5 0.92 -32.31 45.62
CA THR A 5 0.96 -31.20 44.68
C THR A 5 -0.44 -30.78 44.23
N GLY A 6 -0.69 -29.48 44.19
CA GLY A 6 -1.84 -28.86 43.53
C GLY A 6 -1.40 -27.58 42.86
N ASP A 7 -0.73 -27.72 41.71
CA ASP A 7 -0.36 -26.61 40.83
C ASP A 7 -1.59 -26.17 40.02
N ALA A 8 -2.10 -24.99 40.34
CA ALA A 8 -3.13 -24.35 39.54
C ALA A 8 -2.44 -23.67 38.35
N SER A 9 -2.32 -24.42 37.25
CA SER A 9 -2.01 -23.87 35.94
C SER A 9 -3.08 -22.86 35.53
N SER A 10 -2.79 -21.58 35.76
CA SER A 10 -3.45 -20.47 35.07
C SER A 10 -3.07 -20.56 33.59
N ALA A 11 -3.99 -21.08 32.77
CA ALA A 11 -3.89 -21.02 31.32
C ALA A 11 -3.77 -19.54 30.90
N GLY A 12 -2.56 -19.12 30.54
CA GLY A 12 -2.34 -17.88 29.82
C GLY A 12 -3.10 -17.96 28.50
N LEU A 13 -4.07 -17.07 28.33
CA LEU A 13 -4.63 -16.77 27.02
C LEU A 13 -3.46 -16.43 26.08
N PRO A 14 -3.43 -16.93 24.84
CA PRO A 14 -2.40 -16.51 23.91
C PRO A 14 -2.55 -15.00 23.68
N GLU A 15 -1.57 -14.22 24.13
CA GLU A 15 -1.37 -12.85 23.67
C GLU A 15 -1.23 -12.90 22.15
N THR A 16 -2.31 -12.63 21.43
CA THR A 16 -2.27 -12.47 19.98
C THR A 16 -1.28 -11.35 19.67
N THR A 17 -0.12 -11.73 19.16
CA THR A 17 1.02 -10.87 18.95
C THR A 17 0.63 -9.58 18.20
N ASP A 18 0.82 -8.44 18.87
CA ASP A 18 0.64 -7.06 18.38
C ASP A 18 1.53 -6.70 17.16
N ALA A 19 2.34 -7.62 16.66
CA ALA A 19 3.28 -7.38 15.59
C ALA A 19 2.58 -7.12 14.25
N ILE A 20 3.21 -6.26 13.45
CA ILE A 20 2.82 -5.99 12.06
C ILE A 20 3.41 -7.12 11.21
N ALA A 21 2.55 -7.91 10.56
CA ALA A 21 2.98 -8.93 9.60
C ALA A 21 3.52 -8.26 8.34
N LEU A 22 4.78 -8.51 8.01
CA LEU A 22 5.47 -7.95 6.84
C LEU A 22 5.40 -8.90 5.63
N PRO A 23 5.32 -8.37 4.39
CA PRO A 23 5.44 -9.19 3.20
C PRO A 23 6.85 -9.79 3.08
N GLY A 24 6.94 -11.06 2.69
CA GLY A 24 8.19 -11.70 2.28
C GLY A 24 8.59 -11.42 0.82
N ALA A 25 7.68 -10.83 0.05
CA ALA A 25 7.86 -10.36 -1.32
C ALA A 25 6.80 -9.28 -1.65
N TRP A 26 7.08 -8.39 -2.59
CA TRP A 26 6.15 -7.32 -2.99
C TRP A 26 5.42 -7.63 -4.29
N ASN A 27 4.72 -8.78 -4.32
CA ASN A 27 3.88 -9.22 -5.42
C ASN A 27 2.46 -9.55 -4.94
N ARG A 28 1.51 -9.72 -5.87
CA ARG A 28 0.11 -10.00 -5.54
C ARG A 28 -0.06 -11.22 -4.65
N SER A 29 0.55 -12.35 -4.98
CA SER A 29 0.36 -13.60 -4.24
C SER A 29 0.73 -13.47 -2.76
N GLU A 30 1.83 -12.76 -2.47
CA GLU A 30 2.24 -12.52 -1.08
C GLU A 30 1.33 -11.51 -0.36
N LEU A 31 0.87 -10.47 -1.06
CA LEU A 31 -0.08 -9.50 -0.52
C LEU A 31 -1.44 -10.16 -0.21
N GLU A 32 -1.93 -11.03 -1.09
CA GLU A 32 -3.13 -11.85 -0.87
C GLU A 32 -2.96 -12.74 0.36
N ARG A 33 -1.80 -13.39 0.52
CA ARG A 33 -1.48 -14.22 1.70
C ARG A 33 -1.53 -13.43 3.01
N LEU A 34 -1.18 -12.14 2.96
CA LEU A 34 -1.29 -11.21 4.11
C LEU A 34 -2.70 -10.65 4.34
N GLY A 35 -3.66 -10.98 3.46
CA GLY A 35 -5.04 -10.54 3.58
C GLY A 35 -5.36 -9.24 2.83
N PHE A 36 -4.50 -8.80 1.90
CA PHE A 36 -4.91 -7.75 0.97
C PHE A 36 -6.08 -8.23 0.11
N THR A 37 -7.00 -7.31 -0.17
CA THR A 37 -8.15 -7.51 -1.08
C THR A 37 -8.27 -6.33 -2.02
N GLY A 38 -9.23 -6.37 -2.95
CA GLY A 38 -9.37 -5.36 -4.01
C GLY A 38 -8.78 -5.88 -5.30
N PHE A 39 -7.49 -5.64 -5.54
CA PHE A 39 -6.80 -5.94 -6.81
C PHE A 39 -7.63 -5.54 -8.04
N VAL A 40 -8.28 -4.39 -7.95
CA VAL A 40 -9.15 -3.82 -8.99
C VAL A 40 -8.42 -2.67 -9.69
N PRO A 41 -8.83 -2.30 -10.92
CA PRO A 41 -8.28 -1.14 -11.61
C PRO A 41 -8.30 0.12 -10.74
N LEU A 42 -7.18 0.84 -10.65
CA LEU A 42 -7.06 2.06 -9.85
C LEU A 42 -8.01 3.15 -10.33
N VAL A 43 -8.16 3.25 -11.66
CA VAL A 43 -9.03 4.20 -12.35
C VAL A 43 -10.34 3.50 -12.70
N GLY A 44 -11.47 4.18 -12.48
CA GLY A 44 -12.79 3.66 -12.87
C GLY A 44 -13.36 2.54 -11.99
N MET A 45 -12.65 2.06 -10.96
CA MET A 45 -13.23 1.09 -10.01
C MET A 45 -14.50 1.62 -9.32
N ASP A 46 -15.38 0.68 -8.95
CA ASP A 46 -16.52 0.94 -8.07
C ASP A 46 -16.02 1.41 -6.70
N ARG A 47 -16.41 2.64 -6.35
CA ARG A 47 -15.99 3.33 -5.12
C ARG A 47 -16.66 2.77 -3.87
N SER A 48 -17.67 1.91 -4.01
CA SER A 48 -18.30 1.22 -2.90
C SER A 48 -17.48 0.02 -2.39
N LEU A 49 -16.51 -0.47 -3.18
CA LEU A 49 -15.71 -1.64 -2.85
C LEU A 49 -14.79 -1.47 -1.63
N PRO A 50 -14.03 -0.37 -1.48
CA PRO A 50 -13.13 -0.26 -0.35
C PRO A 50 -13.92 -0.05 0.95
N PRO A 51 -13.57 -0.74 2.04
CA PRO A 51 -14.33 -0.71 3.28
C PRO A 51 -14.24 0.66 3.96
N ARG A 52 -15.28 1.02 4.73
CA ARG A 52 -15.29 2.21 5.60
C ARG A 52 -14.52 1.96 6.89
N ARG A 53 -13.26 1.54 6.78
CA ARG A 53 -12.36 1.23 7.90
C ARG A 53 -10.97 1.79 7.65
N HIS A 54 -10.21 1.98 8.73
CA HIS A 54 -8.80 2.33 8.62
C HIS A 54 -8.00 1.17 8.04
N GLY A 55 -6.94 1.51 7.32
CA GLY A 55 -6.08 0.50 6.72
C GLY A 55 -4.96 1.09 5.88
N VAL A 56 -4.20 0.18 5.29
CA VAL A 56 -3.18 0.50 4.29
C VAL A 56 -3.64 0.07 2.91
N TYR A 57 -3.09 0.70 1.88
CA TYR A 57 -3.34 0.35 0.49
C TYR A 57 -2.05 0.38 -0.31
N VAL A 58 -2.02 -0.43 -1.35
CA VAL A 58 -0.91 -0.52 -2.29
C VAL A 58 -1.43 -0.33 -3.71
N VAL A 59 -0.61 0.28 -4.56
CA VAL A 59 -0.84 0.33 -6.00
C VAL A 59 0.20 -0.55 -6.66
N LEU A 60 -0.27 -1.46 -7.51
CA LEU A 60 0.56 -2.40 -8.24
C LEU A 60 0.62 -2.03 -9.73
N TYR A 61 1.78 -2.29 -10.30
CA TYR A 61 2.00 -2.40 -11.73
C TYR A 61 2.57 -3.81 -11.99
N GLU A 62 1.74 -4.71 -12.50
CA GLU A 62 2.06 -6.13 -12.67
C GLU A 62 2.64 -6.43 -14.06
N SER A 63 3.68 -5.71 -14.43
CA SER A 63 4.46 -5.99 -15.63
C SER A 63 5.94 -5.80 -15.34
N GLU A 64 6.76 -6.60 -16.01
CA GLU A 64 8.22 -6.49 -15.96
C GLU A 64 8.75 -5.40 -16.91
N GLU A 65 7.91 -4.91 -17.83
CA GLU A 65 8.27 -3.85 -18.77
C GLU A 65 8.32 -2.49 -18.08
N ARG A 66 9.30 -1.67 -18.44
CA ARG A 66 9.36 -0.29 -17.96
C ARG A 66 8.29 0.56 -18.65
N PRO A 67 7.41 1.28 -17.92
CA PRO A 67 6.44 2.18 -18.51
C PRO A 67 7.12 3.42 -19.08
N ALA A 68 6.43 4.14 -19.97
CA ALA A 68 6.88 5.47 -20.38
C ALA A 68 6.43 6.51 -19.35
N PHE A 69 7.26 7.55 -19.17
CA PHE A 69 6.98 8.65 -18.25
C PHE A 69 6.48 9.87 -19.02
N LEU A 70 5.24 10.26 -18.76
CA LEU A 70 4.60 11.41 -19.40
C LEU A 70 5.18 12.73 -18.86
N ALA A 71 5.42 13.68 -19.77
CA ALA A 71 5.88 15.03 -19.42
C ALA A 71 4.81 15.89 -18.75
N SER A 72 3.53 15.55 -18.96
CA SER A 72 2.39 16.15 -18.29
C SER A 72 1.73 15.13 -17.36
N ASN A 73 0.92 15.60 -16.42
CA ASN A 73 0.04 14.74 -15.65
C ASN A 73 -1.42 15.16 -15.91
N VAL A 74 -2.36 14.24 -15.68
CA VAL A 74 -3.80 14.50 -15.83
C VAL A 74 -4.35 15.39 -14.70
N ILE A 75 -3.57 15.57 -13.61
CA ILE A 75 -3.95 16.37 -12.44
C ILE A 75 -3.60 17.85 -12.67
N THR A 76 -4.57 18.58 -13.22
CA THR A 76 -4.49 20.00 -13.58
C THR A 76 -3.94 20.94 -12.48
N LYS A 77 -4.10 20.59 -11.20
CA LYS A 77 -3.74 21.44 -10.05
C LYS A 77 -2.30 21.26 -9.54
N ARG A 78 -1.47 20.40 -10.14
CA ARG A 78 -0.10 20.17 -9.64
C ARG A 78 0.91 20.03 -10.75
N MET A 79 2.03 20.75 -10.63
CA MET A 79 3.15 20.65 -11.57
C MET A 79 3.59 19.18 -11.73
N PRO A 80 3.75 18.70 -12.98
CA PRO A 80 4.33 17.40 -13.25
C PRO A 80 5.79 17.35 -12.75
N TYR A 81 6.24 16.14 -12.46
CA TYR A 81 7.66 15.84 -12.31
C TYR A 81 8.33 15.84 -13.67
N ASP A 82 9.61 16.17 -13.71
CA ASP A 82 10.46 15.93 -14.88
C ASP A 82 10.51 14.42 -15.18
N PRO A 83 10.25 13.97 -16.42
CA PRO A 83 10.40 12.56 -16.79
C PRO A 83 11.77 11.96 -16.42
N VAL A 84 12.87 12.71 -16.56
CA VAL A 84 14.22 12.25 -16.18
C VAL A 84 14.30 11.96 -14.69
N HIS A 85 13.65 12.80 -13.87
CA HIS A 85 13.53 12.55 -12.44
C HIS A 85 12.72 11.28 -12.14
N LEU A 86 11.66 11.02 -12.89
CA LEU A 86 10.84 9.81 -12.72
C LEU A 86 11.60 8.54 -13.13
N GLU A 87 12.38 8.60 -14.22
CA GLU A 87 13.24 7.51 -14.67
C GLU A 87 14.23 7.11 -13.58
N GLY A 88 14.89 8.09 -12.93
CA GLY A 88 15.82 7.82 -11.82
C GLY A 88 15.16 7.23 -10.57
N LYS A 89 13.83 7.30 -10.45
CA LYS A 89 13.06 6.69 -9.36
C LYS A 89 12.52 5.30 -9.70
N TRP A 90 12.55 4.90 -10.96
CA TRP A 90 11.96 3.64 -11.38
C TRP A 90 12.80 2.45 -10.89
N LEU A 91 12.14 1.47 -10.30
CA LEU A 91 12.78 0.26 -9.77
C LEU A 91 12.35 -0.92 -10.63
N MET A 92 13.30 -1.49 -11.38
CA MET A 92 13.03 -2.69 -12.18
C MET A 92 12.69 -3.87 -11.26
N GLY A 93 11.65 -4.64 -11.63
CA GLY A 93 11.19 -5.81 -10.88
C GLY A 93 10.33 -5.52 -9.65
N ALA A 94 10.10 -4.25 -9.29
CA ALA A 94 9.21 -3.90 -8.19
C ALA A 94 7.76 -3.73 -8.69
N TYR A 95 6.88 -4.67 -8.36
CA TYR A 95 5.46 -4.57 -8.74
C TYR A 95 4.69 -3.55 -7.93
N VAL A 96 5.07 -3.30 -6.67
CA VAL A 96 4.42 -2.28 -5.84
C VAL A 96 5.04 -0.92 -6.12
N VAL A 97 4.26 -0.02 -6.74
CA VAL A 97 4.69 1.33 -7.13
C VAL A 97 4.25 2.42 -6.16
N TYR A 98 3.32 2.11 -5.24
CA TYR A 98 2.91 3.03 -4.18
C TYR A 98 2.38 2.30 -2.95
N ILE A 99 2.74 2.78 -1.77
CA ILE A 99 2.17 2.35 -0.49
C ILE A 99 1.59 3.58 0.21
N GLY A 100 0.36 3.48 0.70
CA GLY A 100 -0.31 4.56 1.41
C GLY A 100 -1.12 4.09 2.60
N LYS A 101 -1.47 5.05 3.46
CA LYS A 101 -2.31 4.86 4.65
C LYS A 101 -3.65 5.57 4.53
N ALA A 102 -4.65 5.06 5.23
CA ALA A 102 -5.97 5.65 5.33
C ALA A 102 -6.44 5.68 6.80
N GLU A 103 -6.32 6.85 7.43
CA GLU A 103 -6.70 7.12 8.85
C GLU A 103 -7.74 8.24 8.97
N GLY A 104 -8.36 8.66 7.85
CA GLY A 104 -9.43 9.65 7.86
C GLY A 104 -10.76 9.03 8.31
N ARG A 105 -11.78 9.87 8.49
CA ARG A 105 -13.11 9.50 9.01
C ARG A 105 -13.72 8.23 8.38
N GLU A 106 -13.63 8.09 7.06
CA GLU A 106 -14.15 6.93 6.32
C GLU A 106 -13.03 5.97 5.86
N GLY A 107 -11.81 6.19 6.33
CA GLY A 107 -10.64 5.36 6.06
C GLY A 107 -10.39 5.06 4.58
N LEU A 108 -10.27 3.77 4.27
CA LEU A 108 -9.97 3.25 2.94
C LEU A 108 -10.99 3.68 1.89
N HIS A 109 -12.29 3.67 2.20
CA HIS A 109 -13.36 4.13 1.30
C HIS A 109 -13.09 5.52 0.71
N THR A 110 -12.79 6.51 1.54
CA THR A 110 -12.49 7.86 1.05
C THR A 110 -11.12 7.94 0.39
N ARG A 111 -10.10 7.29 0.97
CA ARG A 111 -8.72 7.44 0.49
C ARG A 111 -8.47 6.75 -0.84
N VAL A 112 -8.91 5.50 -0.97
CA VAL A 112 -8.79 4.67 -2.17
C VAL A 112 -9.80 5.13 -3.22
N GLY A 113 -11.06 5.40 -2.82
CA GLY A 113 -12.12 5.86 -3.71
C GLY A 113 -11.86 7.21 -4.38
N ALA A 114 -10.88 7.99 -3.91
CA ALA A 114 -10.47 9.23 -4.57
C ALA A 114 -9.58 9.00 -5.82
N PHE A 115 -8.90 7.85 -5.92
CA PHE A 115 -8.13 7.50 -7.13
C PHE A 115 -9.01 7.18 -8.34
N SER A 116 -10.19 6.57 -8.13
CA SER A 116 -11.13 6.15 -9.20
C SER A 116 -11.46 7.27 -10.19
N ARG A 117 -11.51 8.54 -9.74
CA ARG A 117 -11.85 9.71 -10.57
C ARG A 117 -10.64 10.48 -11.12
N GLN A 118 -9.43 9.92 -11.02
CA GLN A 118 -8.18 10.66 -11.30
C GLN A 118 -8.13 11.99 -10.51
N ALA A 119 -8.62 11.98 -9.27
CA ALA A 119 -8.93 13.21 -8.57
C ALA A 119 -7.68 14.01 -8.16
N GLU A 120 -7.80 15.33 -8.27
CA GLU A 120 -6.70 16.30 -8.34
C GLU A 120 -5.88 16.50 -7.04
N ASN A 121 -6.23 15.82 -5.93
CA ASN A 121 -5.75 16.18 -4.60
C ASN A 121 -4.76 15.21 -3.94
N HIS A 122 -4.25 14.20 -4.65
CA HIS A 122 -3.24 13.30 -4.11
C HIS A 122 -1.81 13.85 -4.31
N SER A 123 -1.35 14.70 -3.39
CA SER A 123 0.07 15.12 -3.39
C SER A 123 1.03 13.94 -3.31
N GLY A 124 0.68 12.93 -2.49
CA GLY A 124 1.53 11.80 -2.13
C GLY A 124 1.73 10.74 -3.21
N GLY A 125 0.82 10.62 -4.19
CA GLY A 125 0.87 9.61 -5.25
C GLY A 125 0.88 10.21 -6.66
N ARG A 126 1.22 11.50 -6.79
CA ARG A 126 1.10 12.24 -8.06
C ARG A 126 1.88 11.60 -9.21
N ALA A 127 3.02 10.96 -8.94
CA ALA A 127 3.84 10.32 -9.95
C ALA A 127 3.12 9.16 -10.67
N LEU A 128 2.11 8.52 -10.05
CA LEU A 128 1.29 7.49 -10.70
C LEU A 128 0.60 8.02 -11.98
N TRP A 129 0.25 9.31 -12.01
CA TRP A 129 -0.44 9.94 -13.14
C TRP A 129 0.49 10.39 -14.27
N GLN A 130 1.78 10.06 -14.16
CA GLN A 130 2.76 10.26 -15.21
C GLN A 130 3.26 8.92 -15.76
N LEU A 131 2.61 7.81 -15.42
CA LEU A 131 2.77 6.56 -16.15
C LEU A 131 1.80 6.59 -17.34
N ASP A 132 2.28 6.29 -18.53
CA ASP A 132 1.46 6.17 -19.76
C ASP A 132 0.34 5.13 -19.63
N ILE A 133 0.57 4.13 -18.80
CA ILE A 133 -0.30 3.00 -18.47
C ILE A 133 -1.02 3.17 -17.12
N ALA A 134 -1.29 4.39 -16.67
CA ALA A 134 -1.95 4.62 -15.38
C ALA A 134 -3.32 3.90 -15.23
N GLY A 135 -3.95 3.51 -16.35
CA GLY A 135 -5.18 2.72 -16.38
C GLY A 135 -4.99 1.23 -16.02
N ASP A 136 -3.78 0.69 -16.20
CA ASP A 136 -3.44 -0.72 -15.93
C ASP A 136 -2.98 -0.93 -14.49
N LEU A 137 -2.84 0.15 -13.72
CA LEU A 137 -2.52 0.07 -12.31
C LEU A 137 -3.66 -0.57 -11.53
N LEU A 138 -3.30 -1.46 -10.62
CA LEU A 138 -4.24 -2.08 -9.70
C LEU A 138 -4.11 -1.47 -8.32
N VAL A 139 -5.20 -1.48 -7.56
CA VAL A 139 -5.21 -1.09 -6.16
C VAL A 139 -5.72 -2.21 -5.28
N ALA A 140 -5.00 -2.44 -4.19
CA ALA A 140 -5.37 -3.38 -3.15
C ALA A 140 -5.27 -2.73 -1.76
N TRP A 141 -6.02 -3.23 -0.80
CA TRP A 141 -6.08 -2.69 0.55
C TRP A 141 -6.11 -3.78 1.62
N LEU A 142 -5.62 -3.42 2.80
CA LEU A 142 -5.60 -4.23 4.00
C LEU A 142 -6.15 -3.40 5.15
N GLU A 143 -7.21 -3.91 5.80
CA GLU A 143 -7.74 -3.31 7.02
C GLU A 143 -6.76 -3.48 8.18
N THR A 144 -6.69 -2.50 9.08
CA THR A 144 -5.77 -2.54 10.23
C THR A 144 -6.52 -2.40 11.56
N PRO A 145 -7.42 -3.34 11.92
CA PRO A 145 -8.16 -3.28 13.17
C PRO A 145 -7.22 -3.30 14.37
N GLY A 146 -7.45 -2.41 15.34
CA GLY A 146 -6.61 -2.30 16.55
C GLY A 146 -5.19 -1.79 16.30
N LYS A 147 -4.81 -1.46 15.06
CA LYS A 147 -3.46 -1.02 14.68
C LYS A 147 -3.49 0.33 13.99
N SER A 148 -2.48 1.17 14.22
CA SER A 148 -2.32 2.41 13.46
C SER A 148 -1.93 2.10 12.01
N ALA A 149 -2.73 2.58 11.05
CA ALA A 149 -2.39 2.43 9.64
C ALA A 149 -1.12 3.19 9.25
N LEU A 150 -0.77 4.28 9.97
CA LEU A 150 0.54 4.93 9.84
C LEU A 150 1.67 3.99 10.27
N ALA A 151 1.55 3.30 11.40
CA ALA A 151 2.58 2.38 11.86
C ALA A 151 2.77 1.20 10.89
N VAL A 152 1.68 0.67 10.34
CA VAL A 152 1.69 -0.39 9.31
C VAL A 152 2.34 0.14 8.03
N GLU A 153 1.92 1.28 7.50
CA GLU A 153 2.51 1.91 6.30
C GLU A 153 4.01 2.16 6.46
N GLN A 154 4.43 2.69 7.60
CA GLN A 154 5.84 2.94 7.87
C GLN A 154 6.66 1.65 7.91
N SER A 155 6.11 0.58 8.49
CA SER A 155 6.78 -0.72 8.54
C SER A 155 6.89 -1.33 7.15
N TYR A 156 5.86 -1.17 6.33
CA TYR A 156 5.82 -1.64 4.94
C TYR A 156 6.81 -0.86 4.06
N LEU A 157 6.85 0.48 4.19
CA LEU A 157 7.83 1.30 3.49
C LEU A 157 9.28 0.96 3.89
N ARG A 158 9.53 0.66 5.16
CA ARG A 158 10.87 0.22 5.62
C ARG A 158 11.24 -1.15 5.06
N ALA A 159 10.33 -2.12 5.08
CA ALA A 159 10.56 -3.45 4.54
C ALA A 159 10.78 -3.40 3.01
N PHE A 160 9.98 -2.62 2.28
CA PHE A 160 10.18 -2.37 0.85
C PHE A 160 11.56 -1.76 0.58
N LYS A 161 11.94 -0.72 1.35
CA LYS A 161 13.26 -0.08 1.19
C LYS A 161 14.41 -1.03 1.50
N ALA A 162 14.26 -1.93 2.47
CA ALA A 162 15.27 -2.93 2.78
C ALA A 162 15.49 -3.91 1.62
N GLU A 163 14.44 -4.23 0.87
CA GLU A 163 14.49 -5.15 -0.28
C GLU A 163 15.01 -4.46 -1.56
N TYR A 164 14.47 -3.29 -1.91
CA TYR A 164 14.78 -2.60 -3.18
C TYR A 164 15.80 -1.47 -3.06
N GLY A 165 16.28 -1.14 -1.86
CA GLY A 165 17.20 -0.03 -1.60
C GLY A 165 16.56 1.37 -1.63
N SER A 166 15.35 1.50 -2.17
CA SER A 166 14.59 2.76 -2.26
C SER A 166 13.12 2.54 -1.93
N TYR A 167 12.36 3.63 -1.78
CA TYR A 167 10.91 3.57 -1.59
C TYR A 167 10.18 3.31 -2.92
N PRO A 168 8.89 2.87 -2.88
CA PRO A 168 8.12 2.67 -4.11
C PRO A 168 8.07 3.94 -4.96
N PHE A 169 8.05 3.76 -6.28
CA PHE A 169 8.16 4.80 -7.29
C PHE A 169 7.40 6.11 -6.95
N ALA A 170 6.13 6.00 -6.56
CA ALA A 170 5.28 7.16 -6.32
C ALA A 170 5.34 7.72 -4.90
N ASN A 171 5.99 7.04 -3.94
CA ASN A 171 6.16 7.57 -2.59
C ASN A 171 7.14 8.77 -2.59
N ARG A 172 6.78 9.83 -1.85
CA ARG A 172 7.55 11.09 -1.74
C ARG A 172 8.56 11.11 -0.59
N ARG A 173 9.21 9.99 -0.30
CA ARG A 173 10.30 9.93 0.68
C ARG A 173 11.55 9.55 -0.10
N GLY A 174 12.58 10.38 -0.03
CA GLY A 174 13.72 10.37 -0.94
C GLY A 174 14.14 11.81 -1.19
#